data_AF-A0A0V0Y8P0-F1
#
_entry.id   AF-A0A0V0Y8P0-F1
#
_cell.length_a   1.000
_cell.length_b   1.000
_cell.length_c   1.000
_cell.angle_alpha   90.00
_cell.angle_beta   90.00
_cell.angle_gamma   90.00
#
_symmetry.space_group_name_H-M   'P 1'
#
loop_
_entity.id
_entity.type
_entity.pdbx_description
1 polymer ?
#
loop_
_entity_poly.entity_id
_entity_poly.type
_entity_poly.pdbx_seq_one_letter_code
_entity_poly.pdbx_strand_id
1 'polypeptide(L)'
;MSKSEKLDFDPYDLLEVDEDATENDVIKAYRKQALKWHPDKNPDCKEQASAMFLKISRSLEILTDASARAALNHLRKAKREAKKRFEHLDSKRRKLREELEVRENTVNLKKNEEQQAYKDLASEVFVIFALNGFSFFLNIILFYIERLRKAGSKILQQEREKVEKKIREERMPASSSHLDFVLKIKWDESMTNVSEELIREQFEKFGQVEDVIVNRGLKKFAILSFASEEGMSKAKAACDDSAVPFRYASDKSKERDQTTETTAKSDSTNEYLDRTTLKGHLRFESDILSRMREAALKQNATKQ
;
A
#
# COMPACT_ATOMS: atom_id res chain seq x y z
N MET A 1 -43.34 46.74 19.09
CA MET A 1 -42.89 47.68 18.03
C MET A 1 -41.49 47.21 17.65
N SER A 2 -41.09 46.90 16.43
CA SER A 2 -41.66 47.01 15.09
C SER A 2 -41.16 45.79 14.29
N LYS A 3 -41.98 45.31 13.35
CA LYS A 3 -41.58 44.27 12.40
C LYS A 3 -40.49 44.89 11.51
N SER A 4 -39.29 44.34 11.50
CA SER A 4 -38.21 44.79 10.60
C SER A 4 -38.63 44.51 9.16
N GLU A 5 -39.37 45.45 8.56
CA GLU A 5 -39.74 45.40 7.15
C GLU A 5 -38.46 45.40 6.32
N LYS A 6 -38.19 44.27 5.67
CA LYS A 6 -37.17 44.22 4.62
C LYS A 6 -37.58 45.19 3.53
N LEU A 7 -36.64 46.03 3.13
CA LEU A 7 -36.80 46.85 1.94
C LEU A 7 -36.68 45.93 0.72
N ASP A 8 -37.77 45.79 -0.02
CA ASP A 8 -37.79 45.03 -1.28
C ASP A 8 -37.19 45.83 -2.44
N PHE A 9 -36.84 47.09 -2.21
CA PHE A 9 -36.28 48.01 -3.20
C PHE A 9 -35.04 48.70 -2.64
N ASP A 10 -34.25 49.24 -3.56
CA ASP A 10 -33.03 49.98 -3.26
C ASP A 10 -33.31 51.50 -3.29
N PRO A 11 -33.16 52.22 -2.16
CA PRO A 11 -33.42 53.66 -2.09
C PRO A 11 -32.55 54.50 -3.04
N TYR A 12 -31.30 54.10 -3.28
CA TYR A 12 -30.38 54.83 -4.16
C TYR A 12 -30.80 54.67 -5.62
N ASP A 13 -31.10 53.43 -6.04
CA ASP A 13 -31.54 53.13 -7.41
C ASP A 13 -32.91 53.76 -7.70
N LEU A 14 -33.84 53.78 -6.73
CA LEU A 14 -35.19 54.32 -6.93
C LEU A 14 -35.20 55.85 -7.12
N LEU A 15 -34.29 56.55 -6.42
CA LEU A 15 -34.11 57.99 -6.53
C LEU A 15 -33.09 58.37 -7.62
N GLU A 16 -32.44 57.40 -8.27
CA GLU A 16 -31.41 57.63 -9.30
C GLU A 16 -30.25 58.50 -8.78
N VAL A 17 -29.81 58.25 -7.54
CA VAL A 17 -28.72 58.99 -6.87
C VAL A 17 -27.55 58.07 -6.52
N ASP A 18 -26.33 58.63 -6.56
CA ASP A 18 -25.11 57.91 -6.21
C ASP A 18 -25.02 57.66 -4.68
N GLU A 19 -24.21 56.68 -4.27
CA GLU A 19 -23.96 56.34 -2.86
C GLU A 19 -23.36 57.55 -2.10
N ASP A 20 -22.57 58.37 -2.80
CA ASP A 20 -21.89 59.57 -2.28
C ASP A 20 -22.74 60.86 -2.38
N ALA A 21 -24.00 60.77 -2.83
CA ALA A 21 -24.86 61.94 -3.01
C ALA A 21 -25.10 62.71 -1.69
N THR A 22 -25.06 64.04 -1.74
CA THR A 22 -25.37 64.86 -0.57
C THR A 22 -26.86 64.82 -0.25
N GLU A 23 -27.25 65.13 0.98
CA GLU A 23 -28.68 65.19 1.37
C GLU A 23 -29.48 66.15 0.48
N ASN A 24 -28.88 67.26 0.05
CA ASN A 24 -29.47 68.20 -0.89
C ASN A 24 -29.77 67.56 -2.26
N ASP A 25 -28.90 66.67 -2.73
CA ASP A 25 -29.09 65.98 -4.01
C ASP A 25 -30.18 64.92 -3.90
N VAL A 26 -30.26 64.22 -2.77
CA VAL A 26 -31.37 63.30 -2.46
C VAL A 26 -32.72 64.03 -2.44
N ILE A 27 -32.80 65.21 -1.81
CA ILE A 27 -34.03 66.01 -1.77
C ILE A 27 -34.42 66.49 -3.18
N LYS A 28 -33.46 66.92 -4.01
CA LYS A 28 -33.72 67.32 -5.40
C LYS A 28 -34.25 66.14 -6.22
N ALA A 29 -33.62 64.97 -6.09
CA ALA A 29 -34.03 63.75 -6.77
C ALA A 29 -35.43 63.29 -6.34
N TYR A 30 -35.73 63.35 -5.04
CA TYR A 30 -37.07 63.09 -4.51
C TYR A 30 -38.11 63.98 -5.16
N ARG A 31 -37.89 65.30 -5.24
CA ARG A 31 -38.84 66.23 -5.87
C ARG A 31 -39.11 65.89 -7.33
N LYS A 32 -38.06 65.54 -8.09
CA LYS A 32 -38.16 65.12 -9.49
C LYS A 32 -38.99 63.84 -9.63
N GLN A 33 -38.73 62.84 -8.79
CA GLN A 33 -39.37 61.53 -8.87
C GLN A 33 -40.81 61.56 -8.32
N ALA A 34 -41.06 62.35 -7.27
CA ALA A 34 -42.38 62.61 -6.72
C ALA A 34 -43.32 63.28 -7.74
N LEU A 35 -42.80 64.24 -8.52
CA LEU A 35 -43.57 64.89 -9.58
C LEU A 35 -43.92 63.93 -10.72
N LYS A 36 -42.99 63.03 -11.06
CA LYS A 36 -43.18 62.00 -12.09
C LYS A 36 -44.26 60.99 -11.70
N TRP A 37 -44.27 60.56 -10.44
CA TRP A 37 -45.19 59.53 -9.93
C TRP A 37 -46.35 60.09 -9.09
N HIS A 38 -46.68 61.38 -9.25
CA HIS A 38 -47.79 61.98 -8.51
C HIS A 38 -49.13 61.41 -9.00
N PRO A 39 -50.05 60.99 -8.11
CA PRO A 39 -51.33 60.37 -8.50
C PRO A 39 -52.27 61.33 -9.27
N ASP A 40 -52.11 62.65 -9.08
CA ASP A 40 -52.86 63.68 -9.81
C ASP A 40 -52.41 63.84 -11.27
N LYS A 41 -51.11 63.66 -11.54
CA LYS A 41 -50.53 63.76 -12.90
C LYS A 41 -50.64 62.47 -13.70
N ASN A 42 -50.93 61.34 -13.02
CA ASN A 42 -51.06 60.01 -13.63
C ASN A 42 -52.46 59.43 -13.36
N PRO A 43 -53.53 60.04 -13.90
CA PRO A 43 -54.91 59.60 -13.62
C PRO A 43 -55.21 58.19 -14.15
N ASP A 44 -54.50 57.74 -15.20
CA ASP A 44 -54.72 56.43 -15.84
C ASP A 44 -54.05 55.26 -15.08
N CYS A 45 -53.09 55.55 -14.19
CA CYS A 45 -52.29 54.56 -13.48
C CYS A 45 -52.15 54.89 -11.99
N LYS A 46 -53.24 55.35 -11.35
CA LYS A 46 -53.24 55.85 -9.96
C LYS A 46 -52.68 54.85 -8.95
N GLU A 47 -52.99 53.56 -9.09
CA GLU A 47 -52.51 52.52 -8.16
C GLU A 47 -51.00 52.31 -8.25
N GLN A 48 -50.44 52.29 -9.46
CA GLN A 48 -49.00 52.15 -9.65
C GLN A 48 -48.25 53.42 -9.22
N ALA A 49 -48.82 54.59 -9.54
CA ALA A 49 -48.29 55.88 -9.14
C ALA A 49 -48.26 56.01 -7.61
N SER A 50 -49.33 55.64 -6.90
CA SER A 50 -49.38 55.70 -5.43
C SER A 50 -48.39 54.73 -4.79
N ALA A 51 -48.28 53.50 -5.30
CA ALA A 51 -47.33 52.51 -4.81
C ALA A 51 -45.86 52.97 -5.00
N MET A 52 -45.53 53.52 -6.16
CA MET A 52 -44.20 54.09 -6.41
C MET A 52 -43.94 55.32 -5.54
N PHE A 53 -44.91 56.22 -5.42
CA PHE A 53 -44.81 57.42 -4.59
C PHE A 53 -44.52 57.07 -3.12
N LEU A 54 -45.16 56.02 -2.60
CA LEU A 54 -44.89 55.53 -1.25
C LEU A 54 -43.45 55.01 -1.11
N LYS A 55 -42.96 54.24 -2.08
CA LYS A 55 -41.56 53.76 -2.09
C LYS A 55 -40.55 54.92 -2.18
N ILE A 56 -40.85 55.93 -3.01
CA ILE A 56 -40.04 57.14 -3.17
C ILE A 56 -39.98 57.94 -1.86
N SER A 57 -41.12 58.10 -1.19
CA SER A 57 -41.21 58.79 0.11
C SER A 57 -40.43 58.04 1.18
N ARG A 58 -40.57 56.71 1.24
CA ARG A 58 -39.79 55.87 2.15
C ARG A 58 -38.28 55.90 1.85
N SER A 59 -37.90 56.01 0.58
CA SER A 59 -36.50 56.16 0.18
C SER A 59 -35.90 57.46 0.71
N LEU A 60 -36.65 58.56 0.62
CA LEU A 60 -36.25 59.84 1.19
C LEU A 60 -36.01 59.70 2.70
N GLU A 61 -36.98 59.14 3.45
CA GLU A 61 -36.87 58.96 4.91
C GLU A 61 -35.58 58.22 5.31
N ILE A 62 -35.25 57.13 4.60
CA ILE A 62 -34.07 56.30 4.87
C ILE A 62 -32.76 57.04 4.53
N LEU A 63 -32.74 57.79 3.42
CA LEU A 63 -31.54 58.49 2.97
C LEU A 63 -31.30 59.82 3.70
N THR A 64 -32.34 60.41 4.30
CA THR A 64 -32.22 61.62 5.14
C THR A 64 -31.80 61.29 6.57
N ASP A 65 -32.23 60.15 7.13
CA ASP A 65 -31.74 59.73 8.45
C ASP A 65 -30.31 59.19 8.36
N ALA A 66 -29.37 59.87 9.02
CA ALA A 66 -27.96 59.49 9.04
C ALA A 66 -27.74 58.06 9.58
N SER A 67 -28.54 57.63 10.57
CA SER A 67 -28.43 56.29 11.16
C SER A 67 -28.91 55.22 10.18
N ALA A 68 -30.10 55.38 9.61
CA ALA A 68 -30.65 54.48 8.61
C ALA A 68 -29.77 54.41 7.35
N ARG A 69 -29.26 55.54 6.86
CA ARG A 69 -28.35 55.60 5.72
C ARG A 69 -27.04 54.84 5.99
N ALA A 70 -26.45 55.00 7.17
CA ALA A 70 -25.25 54.26 7.55
C ALA A 70 -25.50 52.75 7.61
N ALA A 71 -26.63 52.32 8.19
CA ALA A 71 -27.02 50.91 8.25
C ALA A 71 -27.23 50.31 6.84
N LEU A 72 -27.89 51.05 5.93
CA LEU A 72 -28.06 50.65 4.54
C LEU A 72 -26.71 50.49 3.82
N ASN A 73 -25.82 51.47 3.97
CA ASN A 73 -24.48 51.43 3.37
C ASN A 73 -23.66 50.24 3.88
N HIS A 74 -23.74 49.95 5.18
CA HIS A 74 -23.10 48.78 5.77
C HIS A 74 -23.66 47.47 5.20
N LEU A 75 -24.98 47.35 5.08
CA LEU A 75 -25.64 46.17 4.50
C LEU A 75 -25.23 45.95 3.03
N ARG A 76 -25.21 47.02 2.22
CA ARG A 76 -24.75 46.96 0.82
C ARG A 76 -23.31 46.48 0.73
N LYS A 77 -22.42 47.04 1.55
CA LYS A 77 -21.00 46.65 1.59
C LYS A 77 -20.85 45.17 1.97
N ALA A 78 -21.52 44.73 3.03
CA ALA A 78 -21.51 43.33 3.45
C ALA A 78 -22.03 42.38 2.35
N LYS A 79 -23.10 42.76 1.66
CA LYS A 79 -23.66 41.99 0.53
C LYS A 79 -22.68 41.91 -0.65
N ARG A 80 -22.03 43.02 -1.01
CA ARG A 80 -20.98 43.06 -2.05
C ARG A 80 -19.80 42.16 -1.69
N GLU A 81 -19.33 42.22 -0.45
CA GLU A 81 -18.23 41.38 0.02
C GLU A 81 -18.59 39.89 0.05
N ALA A 82 -19.80 39.55 0.52
CA ALA A 82 -20.29 38.18 0.51
C ALA A 82 -20.37 37.62 -0.91
N LYS A 83 -20.87 38.42 -1.87
CA LYS A 83 -20.91 38.06 -3.29
C LYS A 83 -19.51 37.77 -3.84
N LYS A 84 -18.53 38.64 -3.57
CA LYS A 84 -17.13 38.44 -3.98
C LYS A 84 -16.52 37.17 -3.36
N ARG A 85 -16.79 36.91 -2.07
CA ARG A 85 -16.32 35.68 -1.40
C ARG A 85 -16.93 34.45 -2.05
N PHE A 86 -18.21 34.48 -2.37
CA PHE A 86 -18.90 33.39 -3.05
C PHE A 86 -18.34 33.15 -4.46
N GLU A 87 -18.19 34.21 -5.26
CA GLU A 87 -17.57 34.15 -6.60
C GLU A 87 -16.16 33.56 -6.55
N HIS A 88 -15.35 33.96 -5.56
CA HIS A 88 -14.01 33.41 -5.37
C HIS A 88 -14.04 31.92 -5.03
N LEU A 89 -14.91 31.50 -4.10
CA LEU A 89 -15.08 30.09 -3.74
C LEU A 89 -15.56 29.25 -4.93
N ASP A 90 -16.49 29.79 -5.71
CA ASP A 90 -17.02 29.11 -6.90
C ASP A 90 -15.94 28.95 -7.97
N SER A 91 -15.15 29.99 -8.25
CA SER A 91 -14.02 29.90 -9.18
C SER A 91 -12.97 28.85 -8.76
N LYS A 92 -12.70 28.72 -7.45
CA LYS A 92 -11.80 27.68 -6.91
C LYS A 92 -12.38 26.29 -7.08
N ARG A 93 -13.67 26.12 -6.74
CA ARG A 93 -14.37 24.84 -6.88
C ARG A 93 -14.43 24.39 -8.33
N ARG A 94 -14.70 25.33 -9.25
CA ARG A 94 -14.72 25.08 -10.68
C ARG A 94 -13.35 24.59 -11.19
N LYS A 95 -12.27 25.28 -10.84
CA LYS A 95 -10.90 24.86 -11.23
C LYS A 95 -10.55 23.48 -10.69
N LEU A 96 -10.90 23.20 -9.43
CA LEU A 96 -10.66 21.88 -8.83
C LEU A 96 -11.40 20.78 -9.58
N ARG A 97 -12.67 21.01 -9.93
CA ARG A 97 -13.47 20.07 -10.71
C ARG A 97 -12.86 19.82 -12.08
N GLU A 98 -12.50 20.89 -12.80
CA GLU A 98 -11.87 20.80 -14.13
C GLU A 98 -10.55 20.02 -14.05
N GLU A 99 -9.72 20.24 -13.02
CA GLU A 99 -8.46 19.50 -12.84
C GLU A 99 -8.68 18.01 -12.55
N LEU A 100 -9.67 17.69 -11.69
CA LEU A 100 -10.03 16.30 -11.39
C LEU A 100 -10.56 15.58 -12.63
N GLU A 101 -11.43 16.23 -13.39
CA GLU A 101 -12.03 15.67 -14.61
C GLU A 101 -10.96 15.38 -15.68
N VAL A 102 -10.00 16.30 -15.87
CA VAL A 102 -8.87 16.06 -16.78
C VAL A 102 -8.06 14.85 -16.32
N ARG A 103 -7.73 14.77 -15.03
CA ARG A 103 -6.96 13.65 -14.47
C ARG A 103 -7.71 12.32 -14.65
N GLU A 104 -8.99 12.29 -14.33
CA GLU A 104 -9.83 11.10 -14.53
C GLU A 104 -9.89 10.69 -16.00
N ASN A 105 -10.09 11.64 -16.91
CA ASN A 105 -10.13 11.38 -18.34
C ASN A 105 -8.79 10.83 -18.87
N THR A 106 -7.65 11.37 -18.42
CA THR A 106 -6.33 10.83 -18.83
C THR A 106 -6.10 9.39 -18.36
N VAL A 107 -6.57 9.05 -17.15
CA VAL A 107 -6.47 7.68 -16.63
C VAL A 107 -7.41 6.75 -17.38
N ASN A 108 -8.64 7.19 -17.67
CA ASN A 108 -9.61 6.40 -18.42
C ASN A 108 -9.17 6.17 -19.87
N LEU A 109 -8.57 7.18 -20.52
CA LEU A 109 -7.97 7.02 -21.85
C LEU A 109 -6.89 5.95 -21.85
N LYS A 110 -5.93 6.02 -20.92
CA LYS A 110 -4.88 5.00 -20.79
C LYS A 110 -5.45 3.60 -20.54
N LYS A 111 -6.44 3.47 -19.64
CA LYS A 111 -7.11 2.19 -19.39
C LYS A 111 -7.81 1.67 -20.65
N ASN A 112 -8.46 2.54 -21.42
CA ASN A 112 -9.11 2.15 -22.67
C ASN A 112 -8.08 1.73 -23.72
N GLU A 113 -6.97 2.46 -23.85
CA GLU A 113 -5.83 2.11 -24.73
C GLU A 113 -5.24 0.75 -24.35
N GLU A 114 -5.00 0.50 -23.07
CA GLU A 114 -4.52 -0.79 -22.56
C GLU A 114 -5.52 -1.92 -22.84
N GLN A 115 -6.81 -1.69 -22.62
CA GLN A 115 -7.86 -2.67 -22.93
C GLN A 115 -7.96 -2.95 -24.43
N GLN A 116 -7.81 -1.92 -25.26
CA GLN A 116 -7.82 -2.05 -26.71
C GLN A 116 -6.60 -2.84 -27.18
N ALA A 117 -5.40 -2.53 -26.68
CA ALA A 117 -4.19 -3.30 -26.97
C ALA A 117 -4.32 -4.79 -26.57
N TYR A 118 -4.94 -5.08 -25.42
CA TYR A 118 -5.22 -6.46 -25.00
C TYR A 118 -6.18 -7.18 -25.97
N LYS A 119 -7.25 -6.50 -26.41
CA LYS A 119 -8.19 -7.06 -27.39
C LYS A 119 -7.52 -7.29 -28.74
N ASP A 120 -6.71 -6.35 -29.20
CA ASP A 120 -5.98 -6.45 -30.46
C ASP A 120 -5.00 -7.64 -30.40
N LEU A 121 -4.19 -7.75 -29.33
CA LEU A 121 -3.30 -8.89 -29.10
C LEU A 121 -4.06 -10.22 -29.04
N ALA A 122 -5.19 -10.26 -28.32
CA ALA A 122 -6.01 -11.46 -28.23
C ALA A 122 -6.57 -11.88 -29.61
N SER A 123 -6.95 -10.91 -30.44
CA SER A 123 -7.40 -11.16 -31.81
C SER A 123 -6.28 -11.70 -32.70
N GLU A 124 -5.06 -11.17 -32.59
CA GLU A 124 -3.89 -11.70 -33.32
C GLU A 124 -3.58 -13.13 -32.92
N VAL A 125 -3.56 -13.42 -31.61
CA VAL A 125 -3.36 -14.78 -31.09
C VAL A 125 -4.47 -15.71 -31.59
N PHE A 126 -5.71 -15.25 -31.63
CA PHE A 126 -6.84 -16.00 -32.16
C PHE A 126 -6.70 -16.30 -33.66
N VAL A 127 -6.24 -15.34 -34.47
CA VAL A 127 -6.00 -15.55 -35.91
C VAL A 127 -4.86 -16.56 -36.13
N ILE A 128 -3.76 -16.45 -35.38
CA ILE A 128 -2.65 -17.42 -35.43
C ILE A 128 -3.15 -18.82 -35.09
N PHE A 129 -4.01 -18.92 -34.08
CA PHE A 129 -4.63 -20.16 -33.65
C PHE A 129 -5.55 -20.77 -34.71
N ALA A 130 -6.36 -19.94 -35.38
CA ALA A 130 -7.28 -20.36 -36.42
C ALA A 130 -6.57 -20.77 -37.72
N LEU A 131 -5.49 -20.08 -38.11
CA LEU A 131 -4.76 -20.35 -39.36
C LEU A 131 -3.82 -21.55 -39.26
N ASN A 132 -3.12 -21.71 -38.13
CA ASN A 132 -2.05 -22.72 -37.99
C ASN A 132 -2.45 -23.93 -37.10
N GLY A 133 -3.64 -23.88 -36.50
CA GLY A 133 -4.16 -24.91 -35.61
C GLY A 133 -3.46 -24.99 -34.25
N PHE A 134 -4.14 -25.60 -33.26
CA PHE A 134 -3.67 -25.75 -31.86
C PHE A 134 -2.27 -26.41 -31.75
N SER A 135 -1.89 -27.25 -32.71
CA SER A 135 -0.59 -27.94 -32.76
C SER A 135 0.60 -26.98 -32.93
N PHE A 136 0.46 -25.94 -33.76
CA PHE A 136 1.54 -24.95 -33.97
C PHE A 136 1.73 -24.07 -32.73
N PHE A 137 0.63 -23.69 -32.08
CA PHE A 137 0.65 -22.91 -30.83
C PHE A 137 1.30 -23.69 -29.67
N LEU A 138 0.98 -24.98 -29.52
CA LEU A 138 1.64 -25.84 -28.53
C LEU A 138 3.15 -25.94 -28.74
N ASN A 139 3.61 -26.04 -29.99
CA ASN A 139 5.05 -26.09 -30.30
C ASN A 139 5.77 -24.79 -29.93
N ILE A 140 5.15 -23.63 -30.18
CA ILE A 140 5.70 -22.33 -29.76
C ILE A 140 5.81 -22.24 -28.23
N ILE A 141 4.76 -22.66 -27.51
CA ILE A 141 4.76 -22.67 -26.05
C ILE A 141 5.85 -23.61 -25.50
N LEU A 142 5.93 -24.84 -26.02
CA LEU A 142 6.95 -25.82 -25.64
C LEU A 142 8.35 -25.26 -25.87
N PHE A 143 8.61 -24.67 -27.03
CA PHE A 143 9.89 -24.03 -27.34
C PHE A 143 10.23 -22.90 -26.36
N TYR A 144 9.25 -22.07 -25.99
CA TYR A 144 9.48 -20.96 -25.05
C TYR A 144 9.74 -21.45 -23.62
N ILE A 145 9.00 -22.47 -23.16
CA ILE A 145 9.22 -23.12 -21.86
C ILE A 145 10.62 -23.74 -21.81
N GLU A 146 11.02 -24.43 -22.88
CA GLU A 146 12.33 -25.08 -22.96
C GLU A 146 13.46 -24.05 -22.97
N ARG A 147 13.28 -22.94 -23.69
CA ARG A 147 14.21 -21.80 -23.67
C ARG A 147 14.35 -21.20 -22.27
N LEU A 148 13.24 -20.99 -21.56
CA LEU A 148 13.22 -20.47 -20.19
C LEU A 148 13.91 -21.42 -19.20
N ARG A 149 13.63 -22.72 -19.28
CA ARG A 149 14.31 -23.75 -18.47
C ARG A 149 15.82 -23.75 -18.71
N LYS A 150 16.25 -23.63 -19.96
CA LYS A 150 17.68 -23.57 -20.33
C LYS A 150 18.35 -22.29 -19.84
N ALA A 151 17.66 -21.15 -19.91
CA ALA A 151 18.15 -19.89 -19.36
C ALA A 151 18.28 -19.95 -17.83
N GLY A 152 17.26 -20.46 -17.13
CA GLY A 152 17.31 -20.68 -15.69
C GLY A 152 18.40 -21.66 -15.25
N SER A 153 18.58 -22.77 -15.99
CA SER A 153 19.64 -23.76 -15.73
C SER A 153 21.05 -23.17 -15.87
N LYS A 154 21.29 -22.34 -16.88
CA LYS A 154 22.57 -21.63 -17.05
C LYS A 154 22.88 -20.69 -15.88
N ILE A 155 21.88 -19.97 -15.39
CA ILE A 155 22.03 -19.06 -14.25
C ILE A 155 22.40 -19.85 -12.99
N LEU A 156 21.67 -20.93 -12.71
CA LEU A 156 21.96 -21.81 -11.57
C LEU A 156 23.35 -22.45 -11.65
N GLN A 157 23.81 -22.84 -12.84
CA GLN A 157 25.17 -23.36 -13.05
C GLN A 157 26.22 -22.29 -12.73
N GLN A 158 26.05 -21.07 -13.25
CA GLN A 158 26.96 -19.97 -12.97
C GLN A 158 27.01 -19.63 -11.48
N GLU A 159 25.87 -19.66 -10.78
CA GLU A 159 25.83 -19.47 -9.33
C GLU A 159 26.56 -20.59 -8.58
N ARG A 160 26.35 -21.86 -8.96
CA ARG A 160 27.08 -23.00 -8.39
C ARG A 160 28.58 -22.90 -8.60
N GLU A 161 29.03 -22.55 -9.81
CA GLU A 161 30.45 -22.35 -10.11
C GLU A 161 31.06 -21.19 -9.33
N LYS A 162 30.30 -20.09 -9.13
CA LYS A 162 30.74 -18.96 -8.28
C LYS A 162 30.86 -19.38 -6.82
N VAL A 163 29.89 -20.15 -6.30
CA VAL A 163 29.93 -20.70 -4.94
C VAL A 163 31.10 -21.67 -4.80
N GLU A 164 31.32 -22.56 -5.78
CA GLU A 164 32.43 -23.52 -5.76
C GLU A 164 33.79 -22.81 -5.84
N LYS A 165 33.93 -21.77 -6.65
CA LYS A 165 35.14 -20.92 -6.66
C LYS A 165 35.34 -20.23 -5.33
N LYS A 166 34.29 -19.67 -4.72
CA LYS A 166 34.38 -19.09 -3.36
C LYS A 166 34.81 -20.13 -2.33
N ILE A 167 34.22 -21.32 -2.34
CA ILE A 167 34.63 -22.43 -1.46
C ILE A 167 36.10 -22.79 -1.71
N ARG A 168 36.55 -22.81 -2.97
CA ARG A 168 37.94 -23.12 -3.33
C ARG A 168 38.92 -22.01 -2.92
N GLU A 169 38.52 -20.75 -3.02
CA GLU A 169 39.29 -19.58 -2.60
C GLU A 169 39.35 -19.45 -1.07
N GLU A 170 38.24 -19.74 -0.37
CA GLU A 170 38.22 -19.87 1.10
C GLU A 170 39.03 -21.08 1.57
N ARG A 171 39.18 -22.11 0.73
CA ARG A 171 40.11 -23.24 0.91
C ARG A 171 41.55 -22.93 0.41
N MET A 172 42.07 -21.72 0.61
CA MET A 172 43.54 -21.57 0.74
C MET A 172 44.01 -22.34 1.99
N PRO A 173 45.21 -22.94 2.00
CA PRO A 173 45.56 -24.02 2.92
C PRO A 173 45.79 -23.51 4.34
N ALA A 174 44.71 -23.30 5.09
CA ALA A 174 44.73 -23.46 6.53
C ALA A 174 44.75 -24.97 6.79
N SER A 175 45.94 -25.50 7.11
CA SER A 175 46.20 -26.84 7.69
C SER A 175 44.97 -27.74 7.82
N SER A 176 44.61 -28.44 6.75
CA SER A 176 43.51 -29.40 6.73
C SER A 176 43.98 -30.74 7.28
N SER A 177 44.40 -30.79 8.55
CA SER A 177 44.86 -32.04 9.17
C SER A 177 43.96 -32.53 10.31
N HIS A 178 42.90 -31.80 10.67
CA HIS A 178 42.12 -32.11 11.88
C HIS A 178 40.88 -33.00 11.63
N LEU A 179 40.62 -33.43 10.39
CA LEU A 179 39.45 -34.28 10.04
C LEU A 179 39.79 -35.45 9.10
N ASP A 180 41.05 -35.62 8.70
CA ASP A 180 41.44 -36.71 7.79
C ASP A 180 41.49 -38.05 8.51
N PHE A 181 41.67 -38.04 9.84
CA PHE A 181 41.87 -39.25 10.62
C PHE A 181 40.75 -39.55 11.63
N VAL A 182 39.51 -39.67 11.14
CA VAL A 182 38.32 -39.97 11.96
C VAL A 182 37.94 -41.46 12.00
N LEU A 183 37.79 -42.03 13.20
CA LEU A 183 37.36 -43.41 13.46
C LEU A 183 36.01 -43.44 14.20
N LYS A 184 35.03 -44.17 13.65
CA LYS A 184 33.73 -44.41 14.31
C LYS A 184 33.72 -45.77 15.00
N ILE A 185 33.54 -45.77 16.32
CA ILE A 185 33.49 -46.97 17.16
C ILE A 185 32.08 -47.19 17.73
N LYS A 186 31.69 -48.45 17.92
CA LYS A 186 30.40 -48.87 18.49
C LYS A 186 30.63 -49.90 19.60
N TRP A 187 29.82 -49.86 20.66
CA TRP A 187 29.85 -50.87 21.73
C TRP A 187 28.47 -51.48 22.00
N ASP A 188 28.49 -52.66 22.61
CA ASP A 188 27.30 -53.42 22.96
C ASP A 188 26.67 -52.93 24.29
N GLU A 189 25.42 -53.34 24.51
CA GLU A 189 24.56 -52.74 25.53
C GLU A 189 24.99 -53.03 26.98
N SER A 190 25.81 -54.05 27.20
CA SER A 190 26.34 -54.49 28.50
C SER A 190 27.30 -53.49 29.16
N MET A 191 27.84 -52.51 28.41
CA MET A 191 28.63 -51.41 28.97
C MET A 191 27.73 -50.20 29.21
N THR A 192 27.47 -49.89 30.48
CA THR A 192 26.49 -48.86 30.91
C THR A 192 27.12 -47.50 31.21
N ASN A 193 28.43 -47.40 31.43
CA ASN A 193 29.13 -46.14 31.73
C ASN A 193 30.36 -45.92 30.83
N VAL A 194 30.16 -45.81 29.51
CA VAL A 194 31.23 -45.42 28.58
C VAL A 194 31.34 -43.89 28.57
N SER A 195 32.26 -43.35 29.35
CA SER A 195 32.58 -41.91 29.40
C SER A 195 33.65 -41.54 28.37
N GLU A 196 33.66 -40.27 27.96
CA GLU A 196 34.65 -39.70 27.04
C GLU A 196 36.10 -39.97 27.51
N GLU A 197 36.33 -39.88 28.82
CA GLU A 197 37.61 -40.12 29.49
C GLU A 197 38.10 -41.58 29.34
N LEU A 198 37.20 -42.57 29.43
CA LEU A 198 37.56 -43.99 29.30
C LEU A 198 37.97 -44.31 27.86
N ILE A 199 37.28 -43.74 26.87
CA ILE A 199 37.62 -43.91 25.47
C ILE A 199 38.98 -43.24 25.21
N ARG A 200 39.21 -42.04 25.73
CA ARG A 200 40.50 -41.36 25.60
C ARG A 200 41.65 -42.19 26.19
N GLU A 201 41.51 -42.72 27.41
CA GLU A 201 42.55 -43.55 28.06
C GLU A 201 42.89 -44.83 27.28
N GLN A 202 41.89 -45.51 26.73
CA GLN A 202 42.11 -46.74 25.96
C GLN A 202 42.75 -46.46 24.60
N PHE A 203 42.36 -45.37 23.93
CA PHE A 203 42.81 -45.05 22.58
C PHE A 203 44.08 -44.19 22.51
N GLU A 204 44.43 -43.47 23.58
CA GLU A 204 45.68 -42.71 23.70
C GLU A 204 46.93 -43.61 23.64
N LYS A 205 46.81 -44.89 24.04
CA LYS A 205 47.87 -45.91 23.90
C LYS A 205 48.24 -46.20 22.44
N PHE A 206 47.33 -45.94 21.51
CA PHE A 206 47.54 -46.23 20.08
C PHE A 206 47.93 -44.97 19.29
N GLY A 207 47.62 -43.78 19.80
CA GLY A 207 48.03 -42.50 19.22
C GLY A 207 47.37 -41.30 19.89
N GLN A 208 47.85 -40.09 19.60
CA GLN A 208 47.29 -38.85 20.14
C GLN A 208 45.88 -38.61 19.59
N VAL A 209 44.89 -38.63 20.50
CA VAL A 209 43.47 -38.38 20.19
C VAL A 209 43.18 -36.88 20.35
N GLU A 210 42.74 -36.23 19.30
CA GLU A 210 42.40 -34.80 19.33
C GLU A 210 40.99 -34.60 19.90
N ASP A 211 39.98 -35.25 19.32
CA ASP A 211 38.57 -35.05 19.68
C ASP A 211 37.82 -36.38 19.87
N VAL A 212 36.92 -36.42 20.85
CA VAL A 212 36.11 -37.59 21.22
C VAL A 212 34.66 -37.19 21.39
N ILE A 213 33.82 -37.54 20.41
CA ILE A 213 32.39 -37.23 20.46
C ILE A 213 31.61 -38.51 20.78
N VAL A 214 31.09 -38.59 22.01
CA VAL A 214 30.29 -39.73 22.48
C VAL A 214 28.81 -39.47 22.26
N ASN A 215 28.13 -40.35 21.54
CA ASN A 215 26.67 -40.31 21.46
C ASN A 215 26.05 -41.05 22.65
N ARG A 216 25.41 -40.29 23.54
CA ARG A 216 24.70 -40.81 24.73
C ARG A 216 23.23 -41.17 24.46
N GLY A 217 22.79 -41.13 23.20
CA GLY A 217 21.43 -41.49 22.77
C GLY A 217 21.21 -43.00 22.56
N LEU A 218 20.11 -43.35 21.86
CA LEU A 218 19.69 -44.74 21.61
C LEU A 218 20.73 -45.62 20.87
N LYS A 219 21.65 -45.00 20.12
CA LYS A 219 22.73 -45.69 19.42
C LYS A 219 24.06 -45.40 20.12
N LYS A 220 24.62 -46.44 20.76
CA LYS A 220 25.89 -46.41 21.48
C LYS A 220 27.09 -46.39 20.51
N PHE A 221 27.48 -45.19 20.06
CA PHE A 221 28.68 -45.01 19.23
C PHE A 221 29.46 -43.75 19.63
N ALA A 222 30.75 -43.74 19.33
CA ALA A 222 31.61 -42.57 19.47
C ALA A 222 32.39 -42.34 18.19
N ILE A 223 32.76 -41.08 17.96
CA ILE A 223 33.58 -40.64 16.85
C ILE A 223 34.87 -40.07 17.45
N LEU A 224 36.00 -40.61 17.00
CA LEU A 224 37.35 -40.27 17.45
C LEU A 224 38.09 -39.58 16.31
N SER A 225 38.72 -38.44 16.57
CA SER A 225 39.68 -37.83 15.64
C SER A 225 41.10 -38.02 16.16
N PHE A 226 41.99 -38.57 15.34
CA PHE A 226 43.41 -38.76 15.67
C PHE A 226 44.27 -37.69 14.98
N ALA A 227 45.38 -37.31 15.61
CA ALA A 227 46.35 -36.39 15.00
C ALA A 227 47.20 -37.05 13.89
N SER A 228 47.23 -38.39 13.82
CA SER A 228 48.09 -39.16 12.91
C SER A 228 47.38 -40.38 12.33
N GLU A 229 47.62 -40.64 11.04
CA GLU A 229 47.12 -41.81 10.30
C GLU A 229 47.55 -43.13 10.94
N GLU A 230 48.79 -43.18 11.45
CA GLU A 230 49.34 -44.36 12.12
C GLU A 230 48.58 -44.70 13.41
N GLY A 231 48.12 -43.67 14.13
CA GLY A 231 47.34 -43.82 15.35
C GLY A 231 45.95 -44.40 15.07
N MET A 232 45.29 -43.91 14.01
CA MET A 232 44.00 -44.45 13.59
C MET A 232 44.14 -45.91 13.10
N SER A 233 45.16 -46.21 12.29
CA SER A 233 45.33 -47.55 11.72
C SER A 233 45.57 -48.60 12.80
N LYS A 234 46.39 -48.27 13.82
CA LYS A 234 46.60 -49.12 15.01
C LYS A 234 45.34 -49.28 15.85
N ALA A 235 44.59 -48.20 16.07
CA ALA A 235 43.32 -48.24 16.79
C ALA A 235 42.26 -49.09 16.06
N LYS A 236 42.24 -49.05 14.73
CA LYS A 236 41.37 -49.88 13.90
C LYS A 236 41.73 -51.37 14.00
N ALA A 237 43.03 -51.70 13.90
CA ALA A 237 43.52 -53.06 14.08
C ALA A 237 43.20 -53.60 15.49
N ALA A 238 43.35 -52.78 16.54
CA ALA A 238 42.99 -53.17 17.91
C ALA A 238 41.49 -53.42 18.11
N CYS A 239 40.62 -52.70 17.38
CA CYS A 239 39.18 -52.96 17.35
C CYS A 239 38.84 -54.26 16.62
N ASP A 240 39.58 -54.60 15.57
CA ASP A 240 39.39 -55.81 14.77
C ASP A 240 39.92 -57.07 15.50
N ASP A 241 41.04 -56.95 16.22
CA ASP A 241 41.64 -58.00 17.06
C ASP A 241 40.94 -58.18 18.43
N SER A 242 39.84 -57.44 18.68
CA SER A 242 39.06 -57.46 19.92
C SER A 242 39.87 -57.16 21.21
N ALA A 243 41.04 -56.51 21.07
CA ALA A 243 41.89 -56.08 22.19
C ALA A 243 41.25 -54.95 23.02
N VAL A 244 40.28 -54.25 22.44
CA VAL A 244 39.42 -53.27 23.10
C VAL A 244 37.95 -53.68 22.94
N PRO A 245 37.06 -53.37 23.91
CA PRO A 245 35.65 -53.77 23.88
C PRO A 245 34.79 -52.94 22.89
N PHE A 246 35.39 -52.46 21.79
CA PHE A 246 34.78 -51.57 20.80
C PHE A 246 34.92 -52.15 19.39
N ARG A 247 33.87 -52.03 18.56
CA ARG A 247 33.86 -52.47 17.16
C ARG A 247 33.90 -51.29 16.20
N TYR A 248 34.66 -51.41 15.12
CA TYR A 248 34.71 -50.41 14.05
C TYR A 248 33.43 -50.43 13.19
N ALA A 249 32.85 -49.25 12.92
CA ALA A 249 31.69 -49.10 12.06
C ALA A 249 32.12 -48.62 10.66
N SER A 250 32.26 -49.56 9.71
CA SER A 250 32.60 -49.22 8.31
C SER A 250 31.48 -48.42 7.64
N ASP A 251 31.83 -47.30 7.01
CA ASP A 251 30.89 -46.34 6.44
C ASP A 251 30.35 -46.79 5.07
N LYS A 252 29.02 -46.87 4.93
CA LYS A 252 28.32 -47.01 3.65
C LYS A 252 27.49 -45.73 3.46
N SER A 253 28.04 -44.75 2.77
CA SER A 253 27.39 -43.47 2.51
C SER A 253 27.36 -43.14 1.00
N LYS A 254 26.29 -43.57 0.32
CA LYS A 254 25.78 -42.98 -0.93
C LYS A 254 24.29 -43.30 -1.07
N GLU A 255 23.44 -42.37 -0.64
CA GLU A 255 22.27 -41.87 -1.37
C GLU A 255 21.47 -40.95 -0.46
N ARG A 256 21.28 -39.72 -0.93
CA ARG A 256 20.47 -38.66 -0.34
C ARG A 256 19.22 -38.60 -1.19
N ASP A 257 18.05 -38.55 -0.58
CA ASP A 257 16.96 -37.76 -1.15
C ASP A 257 15.86 -37.37 -0.17
N GLN A 258 15.50 -36.10 -0.32
CA GLN A 258 14.17 -35.50 -0.19
C GLN A 258 13.57 -35.10 1.18
N THR A 259 13.23 -33.80 1.19
CA THR A 259 12.04 -33.11 1.72
C THR A 259 11.77 -33.09 3.22
N THR A 260 11.59 -31.89 3.77
CA THR A 260 10.26 -31.37 4.16
C THR A 260 10.31 -29.95 4.69
N GLU A 261 9.29 -29.19 4.30
CA GLU A 261 8.93 -27.86 4.75
C GLU A 261 8.51 -27.88 6.22
N THR A 262 8.71 -26.77 6.95
CA THR A 262 8.03 -26.54 8.24
C THR A 262 7.47 -25.13 8.27
N THR A 263 6.15 -25.07 8.37
CA THR A 263 5.32 -23.90 8.60
C THR A 263 5.44 -23.46 10.06
N ALA A 264 5.83 -22.21 10.30
CA ALA A 264 5.79 -21.59 11.63
C ALA A 264 4.62 -20.60 11.69
N LYS A 265 3.64 -20.90 12.55
CA LYS A 265 2.65 -19.95 13.05
C LYS A 265 3.25 -19.25 14.26
N SER A 266 3.17 -17.92 14.29
CA SER A 266 3.33 -17.13 15.51
C SER A 266 2.09 -16.27 15.69
N ASP A 267 1.40 -16.50 16.81
CA ASP A 267 0.39 -15.61 17.37
C ASP A 267 1.01 -14.27 17.78
N SER A 268 0.25 -13.19 17.65
CA SER A 268 0.39 -12.02 18.53
C SER A 268 -0.93 -11.26 18.60
N THR A 269 -1.51 -11.27 19.80
CA THR A 269 -2.52 -10.33 20.25
C THR A 269 -1.93 -8.95 20.46
N ASN A 270 -2.83 -7.95 20.40
CA ASN A 270 -2.72 -6.57 20.91
C ASN A 270 -2.22 -5.50 19.92
N GLU A 271 -3.13 -4.61 19.50
CA GLU A 271 -2.85 -3.16 19.44
C GLU A 271 -4.12 -2.36 19.09
N TYR A 272 -4.79 -1.89 20.14
CA TYR A 272 -5.76 -0.80 20.06
C TYR A 272 -4.97 0.52 20.10
N LEU A 273 -4.20 0.84 19.05
CA LEU A 273 -3.50 2.12 18.91
C LEU A 273 -2.83 2.27 17.54
N ASP A 274 -3.56 2.08 16.43
CA ASP A 274 -2.97 2.31 15.11
C ASP A 274 -3.96 2.89 14.09
N ARG A 275 -4.30 4.17 14.26
CA ARG A 275 -5.08 4.96 13.29
C ARG A 275 -4.24 5.93 12.46
N THR A 276 -2.93 6.00 12.69
CA THR A 276 -2.04 6.95 12.02
C THR A 276 -1.02 6.31 11.07
N THR A 277 -0.85 4.97 11.07
CA THR A 277 -0.03 4.32 10.05
C THR A 277 -0.81 3.98 8.78
N LEU A 278 -0.09 3.89 7.66
CA LEU A 278 -0.60 3.49 6.34
C LEU A 278 -1.34 2.13 6.39
N LYS A 279 -0.96 1.26 7.33
CA LYS A 279 -1.58 -0.06 7.55
C LYS A 279 -2.97 0.07 8.18
N GLY A 280 -3.15 1.02 9.10
CA GLY A 280 -4.46 1.41 9.63
C GLY A 280 -5.39 1.99 8.57
N HIS A 281 -4.84 2.82 7.66
CA HIS A 281 -5.59 3.40 6.54
C HIS A 281 -6.11 2.34 5.57
N LEU A 282 -5.27 1.36 5.19
CA LEU A 282 -5.67 0.26 4.31
C LEU A 282 -6.72 -0.66 4.93
N ARG A 283 -6.64 -0.89 6.25
CA ARG A 283 -7.67 -1.67 6.97
C ARG A 283 -8.99 -0.93 7.07
N PHE A 284 -8.97 0.37 7.34
CA PHE A 284 -10.17 1.20 7.36
C PHE A 284 -10.86 1.26 5.98
N GLU A 285 -10.07 1.41 4.91
CA GLU A 285 -10.56 1.38 3.54
C GLU A 285 -11.20 0.01 3.21
N SER A 286 -10.56 -1.08 3.62
CA SER A 286 -11.13 -2.43 3.45
C SER A 286 -12.45 -2.63 4.21
N ASP A 287 -12.59 -2.05 5.41
CA ASP A 287 -13.80 -2.16 6.23
C ASP A 287 -14.96 -1.33 5.65
N ILE A 288 -14.69 -0.12 5.15
CA ILE A 288 -15.67 0.71 4.44
C ILE A 288 -16.16 0.00 3.17
N LEU A 289 -15.23 -0.53 2.36
CA LEU A 289 -15.58 -1.22 1.12
C LEU A 289 -16.42 -2.49 1.36
N SER A 290 -16.20 -3.18 2.49
CA SER A 290 -17.03 -4.32 2.89
C SER A 290 -18.46 -3.88 3.23
N ARG A 291 -18.61 -2.82 4.04
CA ARG A 291 -19.94 -2.28 4.40
C ARG A 291 -20.71 -1.75 3.19
N MET A 292 -20.03 -1.12 2.23
CA MET A 292 -20.66 -0.67 0.99
C MET A 292 -21.14 -1.85 0.14
N ARG A 293 -20.39 -2.96 0.08
CA ARG A 293 -20.82 -4.19 -0.60
C ARG A 293 -22.06 -4.81 0.05
N GLU A 294 -22.08 -4.92 1.37
CA GLU A 294 -23.26 -5.42 2.09
C GLU A 294 -24.48 -4.53 1.89
N ALA A 295 -24.31 -3.20 1.90
CA ALA A 295 -25.40 -2.27 1.63
C ALA A 295 -25.94 -2.41 0.20
N ALA A 296 -25.08 -2.59 -0.80
CA ALA A 296 -25.48 -2.81 -2.19
C ALA A 296 -26.25 -4.14 -2.35
N LEU A 297 -25.81 -5.21 -1.69
CA LEU A 297 -26.51 -6.49 -1.70
C LEU A 297 -27.89 -6.37 -1.05
N LYS A 298 -28.01 -5.65 0.08
CA LYS A 298 -29.30 -5.38 0.74
C LYS A 298 -30.24 -4.56 -0.14
N GLN A 299 -29.75 -3.55 -0.85
CA GLN A 299 -30.55 -2.75 -1.78
C GLN A 299 -31.03 -3.55 -3.00
N ASN A 300 -30.24 -4.52 -3.46
CA ASN A 300 -30.64 -5.41 -4.54
C ASN A 300 -31.66 -6.45 -4.07
N ALA A 301 -31.55 -6.93 -2.83
CA ALA A 301 -32.51 -7.85 -2.24
C ALA A 301 -33.88 -7.21 -1.96
N THR A 302 -33.96 -5.89 -1.73
CA THR A 302 -35.24 -5.18 -1.55
C THR A 302 -35.92 -4.74 -2.85
N LYS A 303 -35.29 -5.01 -4.01
CA LYS A 303 -35.82 -4.69 -5.35
C LYS A 303 -36.37 -5.92 -6.10
N GLN A 304 -36.30 -7.10 -5.48
CA GLN A 304 -36.99 -8.33 -5.92
C GLN A 304 -38.23 -8.55 -5.05
#